data_AF-A0A7S0XLF2-F1
#
_entry.id   AF-A0A7S0XLF2-F1
#
_cell.length_a   1.000
_cell.length_b   1.000
_cell.length_c   1.000
_cell.angle_alpha   90.00
_cell.angle_beta   90.00
_cell.angle_gamma   90.00
#
_symmetry.space_group_name_H-M   'P 1'
#
loop_
_entity.id
_entity.type
_entity.pdbx_description
1 polymer ?
#
loop_
_entity_poly.entity_id
_entity_poly.type
_entity_poly.pdbx_seq_one_letter_code
_entity_poly.pdbx_strand_id
1 'polypeptide(L)'
;HDNYRNHWSNLYCWTFREMLGLDRFSGVSENSNTANSFGIDWIFITTYILDLDFLLTELPELADIKIVVVVYQYKDESISGREEHWKQQAKNKGFRVILLCRDPRAMPQSSTNPLQHTMDYGCHHTKMVLMGYSSGRLRVNIHTSNLRREDIHDKCQGAFLQDFLPKTEDQLCAFESSAFEESLVTYLESYHFLELLDWETDTAETLVSHLQTYDFSKAVGILVPSIPGYHTKISMENDNQLYGYLKVQQAIRDHCTRGENNPGSIVCQFSSMGSLSRPYLNKIADAWNVASAGVALRKKKSYKPGEQQSYSFLKIVWPTMQEIVASVEGARGGASVPGRSKNLNKDFLRPLLHRWKSEKDDEDDDEDDDDLQHLKGNHVPHIKSYYQQANNDANANDTNTNDMHWFVLSSHNLSKAAWGELQNRRDYTSRNGDTIETLVIQHWELGIFLSPSTLGVHAMGAMDRSYKPNAGRAV
;
A
#
# COMPACT_ATOMS: atom_id res chain seq x y z
N HIS A 1 -27.42 -2.82 7.27
CA HIS A 1 -27.82 -2.90 5.84
C HIS A 1 -27.38 -4.27 5.30
N ASP A 2 -27.49 -5.33 6.11
CA ASP A 2 -26.48 -6.43 6.11
C ASP A 2 -26.97 -7.76 5.51
N ASN A 3 -28.14 -7.80 4.88
CA ASN A 3 -28.77 -9.06 4.48
C ASN A 3 -28.55 -9.47 3.01
N TYR A 4 -27.55 -8.93 2.30
CA TYR A 4 -27.30 -9.30 0.89
C TYR A 4 -25.80 -9.42 0.55
N ARG A 5 -25.03 -10.11 1.38
CA ARG A 5 -23.68 -10.56 0.99
C ARG A 5 -23.72 -12.04 0.65
N ASN A 6 -23.40 -12.38 -0.60
CA ASN A 6 -23.19 -13.76 -1.01
C ASN A 6 -21.92 -14.34 -0.32
N HIS A 7 -21.73 -15.66 -0.37
CA HIS A 7 -20.63 -16.35 0.32
C HIS A 7 -19.24 -15.77 -0.05
N TRP A 8 -19.03 -15.44 -1.33
CA TRP A 8 -17.78 -14.89 -1.86
C TRP A 8 -17.49 -13.47 -1.37
N SER A 9 -18.49 -12.57 -1.34
CA SER A 9 -18.33 -11.23 -0.75
C SER A 9 -18.04 -11.31 0.75
N ASN A 10 -18.63 -12.25 1.49
CA ASN A 10 -18.30 -12.48 2.90
C ASN A 10 -16.87 -13.00 3.11
N LEU A 11 -16.35 -13.80 2.17
CA LEU A 11 -15.03 -14.43 2.30
C LEU A 11 -13.89 -13.50 1.88
N TYR A 12 -14.09 -12.66 0.85
CA TYR A 12 -13.02 -11.86 0.23
C TYR A 12 -13.23 -10.34 0.25
N CYS A 13 -14.40 -9.83 0.61
CA CYS A 13 -14.70 -8.39 0.60
C CYS A 13 -15.05 -7.90 2.02
N TRP A 14 -14.08 -7.31 2.70
CA TRP A 14 -14.30 -6.76 4.04
C TRP A 14 -14.82 -5.32 3.93
N THR A 15 -15.81 -4.95 4.76
CA THR A 15 -16.15 -3.53 4.96
C THR A 15 -14.94 -2.79 5.55
N PHE A 16 -14.97 -1.46 5.46
CA PHE A 16 -14.00 -0.65 6.20
C PHE A 16 -14.02 -0.97 7.70
N ARG A 17 -15.21 -1.17 8.27
CA ARG A 17 -15.45 -1.52 9.68
C ARG A 17 -14.86 -2.89 10.05
N GLU A 18 -15.03 -3.91 9.22
CA GLU A 18 -14.46 -5.25 9.39
C GLU A 18 -12.92 -5.20 9.39
N MET A 19 -12.32 -4.38 8.53
CA MET A 19 -10.86 -4.16 8.52
C MET A 19 -10.37 -3.58 9.86
N LEU A 20 -11.18 -2.74 10.51
CA LEU A 20 -10.90 -2.21 11.85
C LEU A 20 -11.22 -3.19 12.98
N GLY A 21 -11.79 -4.36 12.66
CA GLY A 21 -12.20 -5.37 13.65
C GLY A 21 -13.51 -5.05 14.38
N LEU A 22 -14.24 -3.99 14.00
CA LEU A 22 -15.43 -3.54 14.72
C LEU A 22 -16.60 -4.54 14.65
N ASP A 23 -16.68 -5.34 13.59
CA ASP A 23 -17.81 -6.26 13.35
C ASP A 23 -17.51 -7.73 13.73
N ARG A 24 -16.26 -8.06 14.12
CA ARG A 24 -15.79 -9.45 14.35
C ARG A 24 -15.37 -9.78 15.79
N PHE A 25 -15.38 -8.81 16.70
CA PHE A 25 -15.11 -9.07 18.11
C PHE A 25 -16.41 -9.15 18.91
N SER A 26 -17.13 -10.28 18.75
CA SER A 26 -18.06 -10.74 19.78
C SER A 26 -17.25 -11.07 21.04
N GLY A 27 -17.12 -10.07 21.89
CA GLY A 27 -16.27 -10.05 23.09
C GLY A 27 -16.30 -8.71 23.82
N VAL A 28 -17.11 -7.75 23.36
CA VAL A 28 -17.58 -6.63 24.16
C VAL A 28 -18.36 -7.22 25.32
N SER A 29 -17.68 -7.35 26.46
CA SER A 29 -18.34 -7.63 27.73
C SER A 29 -19.45 -6.59 27.92
N GLU A 30 -20.71 -7.03 27.97
CA GLU A 30 -21.85 -6.24 28.44
C GLU A 30 -21.74 -5.88 29.95
N ASN A 31 -20.59 -6.11 30.59
CA ASN A 31 -20.30 -5.67 31.94
C ASN A 31 -18.90 -5.04 32.05
N SER A 32 -18.82 -3.72 32.05
CA SER A 32 -18.33 -2.92 33.19
C SER A 32 -18.32 -1.44 32.79
N ASN A 33 -18.29 -0.55 33.79
CA ASN A 33 -18.41 0.91 33.67
C ASN A 33 -17.24 1.62 32.93
N THR A 34 -16.69 1.06 31.85
CA THR A 34 -15.60 1.68 31.07
C THR A 34 -16.16 2.33 29.81
N ALA A 35 -15.69 3.55 29.52
CA ALA A 35 -16.15 4.37 28.40
C ALA A 35 -15.76 3.84 27.00
N ASN A 36 -15.06 2.70 26.91
CA ASN A 36 -14.54 2.13 25.66
C ASN A 36 -15.23 0.80 25.33
N SER A 37 -16.45 0.86 24.78
CA SER A 37 -17.24 -0.33 24.43
C SER A 37 -16.70 -1.12 23.24
N PHE A 38 -15.73 -0.58 22.47
CA PHE A 38 -15.22 -1.21 21.24
C PHE A 38 -13.79 -1.75 21.39
N GLY A 39 -13.12 -1.47 22.51
CA GLY A 39 -11.79 -1.96 22.82
C GLY A 39 -10.68 -1.38 21.95
N ILE A 40 -10.87 -0.18 21.36
CA ILE A 40 -9.85 0.56 20.60
C ILE A 40 -9.44 1.78 21.42
N ASP A 41 -8.17 1.90 21.78
CA ASP A 41 -7.67 3.00 22.61
C ASP A 41 -7.21 4.18 21.76
N TRP A 42 -6.64 3.89 20.59
CA TRP A 42 -6.14 4.90 19.68
C TRP A 42 -6.16 4.44 18.22
N ILE A 43 -6.25 5.41 17.31
CA ILE A 43 -6.22 5.18 15.88
C ILE A 43 -5.44 6.30 15.16
N PHE A 44 -4.56 5.90 14.25
CA PHE A 44 -3.80 6.78 13.36
C PHE A 44 -4.09 6.40 11.91
N ILE A 45 -4.70 7.32 11.16
CA ILE A 45 -5.17 7.10 9.79
C ILE A 45 -4.40 8.01 8.86
N THR A 46 -4.00 7.51 7.70
CA THR A 46 -3.45 8.32 6.61
C THR A 46 -4.32 8.16 5.37
N THR A 47 -4.51 9.23 4.61
CA THR A 47 -5.22 9.18 3.32
C THR A 47 -4.73 10.30 2.39
N TYR A 48 -5.09 10.24 1.11
CA TYR A 48 -4.90 11.38 0.20
C TYR A 48 -6.10 12.32 0.25
N ILE A 49 -7.32 11.77 0.08
CA ILE A 49 -8.59 12.51 0.20
C ILE A 49 -9.33 12.06 1.46
N LEU A 50 -9.78 13.04 2.24
CA LEU A 50 -10.60 12.90 3.44
C LEU A 50 -11.97 13.57 3.22
N ASP A 51 -13.02 12.78 3.09
CA ASP A 51 -14.39 13.21 3.35
C ASP A 51 -14.70 12.93 4.83
N LEU A 52 -14.66 14.00 5.63
CA LEU A 52 -14.78 13.88 7.09
C LEU A 52 -16.21 13.49 7.50
N ASP A 53 -17.22 13.96 6.77
CA ASP A 53 -18.61 13.66 7.09
C ASP A 53 -18.94 12.20 6.82
N PHE A 54 -18.45 11.68 5.69
CA PHE A 54 -18.50 10.27 5.40
C PHE A 54 -17.76 9.47 6.49
N LEU A 55 -16.52 9.84 6.83
CA LEU A 55 -15.74 9.13 7.84
C LEU A 55 -16.47 9.04 9.19
N LEU A 56 -17.02 10.16 9.69
CA LEU A 56 -17.73 10.20 10.97
C LEU A 56 -19.11 9.52 10.92
N THR A 57 -19.65 9.28 9.73
CA THR A 57 -20.90 8.53 9.54
C THR A 57 -20.63 7.04 9.42
N GLU A 58 -19.56 6.66 8.73
CA GLU A 58 -19.12 5.27 8.54
C GLU A 58 -18.53 4.70 9.84
N LEU A 59 -17.83 5.54 10.61
CA LEU A 59 -17.18 5.22 11.88
C LEU A 59 -17.61 6.19 12.99
N PRO A 60 -18.86 6.12 13.47
CA PRO A 60 -19.29 6.92 14.62
C PRO A 60 -18.46 6.66 15.89
N GLU A 61 -17.83 5.49 16.00
CA GLU A 61 -16.97 5.09 17.14
C GLU A 61 -15.77 6.01 17.34
N LEU A 62 -15.35 6.76 16.31
CA LEU A 62 -14.29 7.78 16.43
C LEU A 62 -14.61 8.86 17.48
N ALA A 63 -15.88 9.03 17.85
CA ALA A 63 -16.29 9.94 18.93
C ALA A 63 -15.92 9.45 20.34
N ASP A 64 -15.60 8.16 20.49
CA ASP A 64 -15.35 7.49 21.77
C ASP A 64 -13.91 6.97 21.92
N ILE A 65 -13.06 7.13 20.90
CA ILE A 65 -11.63 6.76 20.95
C ILE A 65 -10.81 7.90 21.55
N LYS A 66 -9.93 7.58 22.53
CA LYS A 66 -9.15 8.57 23.29
C LYS A 66 -8.20 9.37 22.41
N ILE A 67 -7.55 8.74 21.43
CA ILE A 67 -6.60 9.38 20.52
C ILE A 67 -6.96 9.04 19.07
N VAL A 68 -7.33 10.05 18.29
CA VAL A 68 -7.60 9.93 16.86
C VAL A 68 -6.72 10.90 16.09
N VAL A 69 -5.88 10.38 15.21
CA VAL A 69 -5.04 11.18 14.31
C VAL A 69 -5.38 10.83 12.88
N VAL A 70 -5.69 11.84 12.05
CA VAL A 70 -5.93 11.66 10.61
C VAL A 70 -4.98 12.55 9.82
N VAL A 71 -4.08 11.93 9.07
CA VAL A 71 -3.17 12.58 8.14
C VAL A 71 -3.76 12.56 6.74
N TYR A 72 -3.86 13.72 6.10
CA TYR A 72 -4.47 13.87 4.78
C TYR A 72 -3.71 14.89 3.93
N GLN A 73 -3.94 14.92 2.62
CA GLN A 73 -3.52 16.05 1.78
C GLN A 73 -4.70 16.95 1.42
N TYR A 74 -5.79 16.33 0.98
CA TYR A 74 -7.01 17.02 0.59
C TYR A 74 -8.13 16.62 1.54
N LYS A 75 -8.85 17.61 2.06
CA LYS A 75 -10.06 17.40 2.84
C LYS A 75 -11.22 18.02 2.08
N ASP A 76 -12.29 17.25 1.90
CA ASP A 76 -13.54 17.77 1.36
C ASP A 76 -14.12 18.77 2.38
N GLU A 77 -14.37 20.00 1.95
CA GLU A 77 -14.83 21.09 2.82
C GLU A 77 -16.37 21.16 2.90
N SER A 78 -17.08 20.14 2.40
CA SER A 78 -18.52 20.25 2.13
C SER A 78 -19.47 20.43 3.32
N ILE A 79 -19.05 20.37 4.59
CA ILE A 79 -19.89 20.80 5.73
C ILE A 79 -19.06 21.47 6.83
N SER A 80 -19.20 22.80 6.95
CA SER A 80 -18.59 23.58 8.04
C SER A 80 -19.39 23.43 9.34
N GLY A 81 -19.03 22.46 10.20
CA GLY A 81 -19.54 22.40 11.57
C GLY A 81 -19.32 21.08 12.30
N ARG A 82 -19.33 19.95 11.59
CA ARG A 82 -19.19 18.62 12.20
C ARG A 82 -17.80 18.39 12.77
N GLU A 83 -16.77 18.87 12.08
CA GLU A 83 -15.38 18.85 12.58
C GLU A 83 -15.25 19.58 13.92
N GLU A 84 -15.75 20.81 14.00
CA GLU A 84 -15.64 21.63 15.20
C GLU A 84 -16.45 21.02 16.35
N HIS A 85 -17.64 20.50 16.05
CA HIS A 85 -18.44 19.77 17.03
C HIS A 85 -17.71 18.54 17.57
N TRP A 86 -17.11 17.73 16.70
CA TRP A 86 -16.36 16.53 17.10
C TRP A 86 -15.13 16.90 17.93
N LYS A 87 -14.35 17.91 17.52
CA LYS A 87 -13.20 18.41 18.29
C LYS A 87 -13.62 18.95 19.66
N GLN A 88 -14.71 19.69 19.74
CA GLN A 88 -15.23 20.21 21.01
C GLN A 88 -15.74 19.09 21.92
N GLN A 89 -16.42 18.08 21.36
CA GLN A 89 -16.86 16.91 22.11
C GLN A 89 -15.67 16.11 22.64
N ALA A 90 -14.66 15.85 21.81
CA ALA A 90 -13.43 15.18 22.22
C ALA A 90 -12.72 15.94 23.34
N LYS A 91 -12.58 17.27 23.20
CA LYS A 91 -12.00 18.14 24.23
C LYS A 91 -12.75 18.05 25.57
N ASN A 92 -14.08 18.02 25.54
CA ASN A 92 -14.90 17.87 26.76
C ASN A 92 -14.70 16.51 27.47
N LYS A 93 -14.35 15.47 26.71
CA LYS A 93 -14.01 14.13 27.24
C LYS A 93 -12.52 13.98 27.62
N GLY A 94 -11.69 14.99 27.34
CA GLY A 94 -10.23 14.88 27.49
C GLY A 94 -9.54 14.06 26.39
N PHE A 95 -10.23 13.80 25.27
CA PHE A 95 -9.71 13.05 24.13
C PHE A 95 -8.92 13.96 23.17
N ARG A 96 -8.03 13.37 22.39
CA ARG A 96 -7.16 14.05 21.42
C ARG A 96 -7.58 13.68 20.00
N VAL A 97 -8.15 14.66 19.29
CA VAL A 97 -8.46 14.54 17.84
C VAL A 97 -7.55 15.49 17.07
N ILE A 98 -6.73 14.94 16.17
CA ILE A 98 -5.73 15.69 15.41
C ILE A 98 -5.93 15.45 13.91
N LEU A 99 -6.13 16.52 13.16
CA LEU A 99 -6.25 16.50 11.71
C LEU A 99 -5.01 17.17 11.10
N LEU A 100 -4.12 16.37 10.51
CA LEU A 100 -2.79 16.78 10.07
C LEU A 100 -2.71 16.83 8.53
N CYS A 101 -2.61 18.02 7.96
CA CYS A 101 -2.40 18.16 6.52
C CYS A 101 -0.92 17.91 6.15
N ARG A 102 -0.66 17.11 5.12
CA ARG A 102 0.66 16.88 4.53
C ARG A 102 0.62 17.12 3.03
N ASP A 103 1.27 18.20 2.59
CA ASP A 103 1.36 18.60 1.19
C ASP A 103 2.81 18.89 0.79
N PRO A 104 3.51 17.98 0.08
CA PRO A 104 4.89 18.20 -0.35
C PRO A 104 5.09 19.42 -1.26
N ARG A 105 4.01 19.99 -1.82
CA ARG A 105 4.06 21.15 -2.72
C ARG A 105 3.98 22.47 -1.96
N ALA A 106 3.53 22.46 -0.71
CA ALA A 106 3.45 23.67 0.10
C ALA A 106 4.86 24.17 0.46
N MET A 107 4.95 25.41 0.93
CA MET A 107 6.23 26.03 1.31
C MET A 107 7.03 25.11 2.25
N PRO A 108 8.34 24.92 2.03
CA PRO A 108 9.15 24.03 2.87
C PRO A 108 9.12 24.48 4.33
N GLN A 109 9.26 23.52 5.25
CA GLN A 109 9.23 23.76 6.70
C GLN A 109 7.99 24.52 7.20
N SER A 110 6.86 24.39 6.49
CA SER A 110 5.57 24.90 6.93
C SER A 110 4.82 23.85 7.76
N SER A 111 3.68 24.25 8.35
CA SER A 111 2.82 23.34 9.12
C SER A 111 2.31 22.14 8.30
N THR A 112 2.20 22.29 6.97
CA THR A 112 1.72 21.25 6.06
C THR A 112 2.84 20.58 5.25
N ASN A 113 4.01 21.20 5.10
CA ASN A 113 5.17 20.58 4.47
C ASN A 113 6.37 20.60 5.42
N PRO A 114 6.65 19.49 6.11
CA PRO A 114 7.79 19.43 7.03
C PRO A 114 9.14 19.29 6.32
N LEU A 115 9.16 19.08 4.99
CA LEU A 115 10.38 18.83 4.24
C LEU A 115 11.22 20.11 4.05
N GLN A 116 12.51 19.93 3.78
CA GLN A 116 13.43 21.03 3.46
C GLN A 116 13.22 21.61 2.06
N HIS A 117 12.43 20.94 1.21
CA HIS A 117 12.22 21.32 -0.17
C HIS A 117 10.75 21.17 -0.58
N THR A 118 10.34 21.95 -1.58
CA THR A 118 9.08 21.70 -2.29
C THR A 118 9.30 20.59 -3.30
N MET A 119 8.32 19.70 -3.42
CA MET A 119 8.29 18.66 -4.43
C MET A 119 7.24 19.01 -5.45
N ASP A 120 7.68 19.47 -6.63
CA ASP A 120 6.78 19.73 -7.75
C ASP A 120 5.95 18.48 -8.04
N TYR A 121 4.63 18.64 -8.14
CA TYR A 121 3.66 17.55 -8.33
C TYR A 121 3.59 16.54 -7.17
N GLY A 122 4.24 16.80 -6.03
CA GLY A 122 4.28 15.90 -4.89
C GLY A 122 2.92 15.67 -4.22
N CYS A 123 2.73 14.46 -3.71
CA CYS A 123 1.49 14.05 -3.06
C CYS A 123 1.76 13.27 -1.76
N HIS A 124 0.88 13.41 -0.77
CA HIS A 124 0.75 12.44 0.32
C HIS A 124 -0.31 11.41 -0.07
N HIS A 125 0.12 10.25 -0.57
CA HIS A 125 -0.75 9.29 -1.23
C HIS A 125 -0.91 7.96 -0.47
N THR A 126 -0.24 7.83 0.67
CA THR A 126 -0.35 6.70 1.60
C THR A 126 -1.73 6.56 2.22
N LYS A 127 -2.17 5.31 2.33
CA LYS A 127 -3.44 4.90 2.90
C LYS A 127 -3.18 3.78 3.87
N MET A 128 -3.20 4.13 5.15
CA MET A 128 -2.78 3.27 6.23
C MET A 128 -3.64 3.57 7.45
N VAL A 129 -3.97 2.54 8.22
CA VAL A 129 -4.56 2.65 9.53
C VAL A 129 -3.70 1.86 10.52
N LEU A 130 -3.26 2.52 11.58
CA LEU A 130 -2.66 1.90 12.77
C LEU A 130 -3.66 2.00 13.91
N MET A 131 -3.92 0.90 14.61
CA MET A 131 -4.88 0.85 15.71
C MET A 131 -4.32 0.10 16.91
N GLY A 132 -4.34 0.73 18.08
CA GLY A 132 -4.09 0.05 19.34
C GLY A 132 -5.40 -0.34 20.02
N TYR A 133 -5.46 -1.59 20.49
CA TYR A 133 -6.60 -2.14 21.20
C TYR A 133 -6.30 -2.23 22.70
N SER A 134 -7.35 -2.17 23.52
CA SER A 134 -7.26 -2.34 24.98
C SER A 134 -6.74 -3.70 25.42
N SER A 135 -6.69 -4.67 24.50
CA SER A 135 -6.01 -5.95 24.70
C SER A 135 -4.48 -5.86 24.64
N GLY A 136 -3.92 -4.67 24.40
CA GLY A 136 -2.50 -4.45 24.11
C GLY A 136 -2.08 -4.79 22.69
N ARG A 137 -3.00 -5.16 21.79
CA ARG A 137 -2.67 -5.51 20.40
C ARG A 137 -2.52 -4.24 19.54
N LEU A 138 -1.64 -4.28 18.55
CA LEU A 138 -1.57 -3.30 17.46
C LEU A 138 -2.04 -3.97 16.17
N ARG A 139 -2.89 -3.30 15.39
CA ARG A 139 -3.17 -3.68 13.99
C ARG A 139 -2.52 -2.68 13.05
N VAL A 140 -1.78 -3.20 12.07
CA VAL A 140 -1.32 -2.46 10.91
C VAL A 140 -2.20 -2.83 9.73
N ASN A 141 -2.86 -1.84 9.13
CA ASN A 141 -3.65 -1.98 7.92
C ASN A 141 -3.08 -1.03 6.84
N ILE A 142 -2.59 -1.57 5.74
CA ILE A 142 -2.12 -0.79 4.57
C ILE A 142 -3.06 -1.10 3.41
N HIS A 143 -3.76 -0.09 2.91
CA HIS A 143 -4.85 -0.26 1.94
C HIS A 143 -4.74 0.74 0.77
N THR A 144 -5.73 0.72 -0.14
CA THR A 144 -5.70 1.54 -1.37
C THR A 144 -6.84 2.54 -1.51
N SER A 145 -7.83 2.53 -0.62
CA SER A 145 -8.96 3.47 -0.62
C SER A 145 -8.63 4.84 0.00
N ASN A 146 -9.12 5.92 -0.61
CA ASN A 146 -9.31 7.17 0.11
C ASN A 146 -10.47 7.05 1.11
N LEU A 147 -10.60 8.02 2.02
CA LEU A 147 -11.68 8.06 3.01
C LEU A 147 -12.86 8.84 2.45
N ARG A 148 -13.53 8.24 1.47
CA ARG A 148 -14.78 8.75 0.88
C ARG A 148 -15.63 7.57 0.41
N ARG A 149 -16.93 7.82 0.26
CA ARG A 149 -17.92 6.77 -0.03
C ARG A 149 -17.57 5.97 -1.29
N GLU A 150 -17.28 6.65 -2.39
CA GLU A 150 -17.06 6.00 -3.69
C GLU A 150 -15.82 5.10 -3.67
N ASP A 151 -14.77 5.50 -2.94
CA ASP A 151 -13.55 4.70 -2.86
C ASP A 151 -13.73 3.47 -1.96
N ILE A 152 -14.52 3.58 -0.88
CA ILE A 152 -14.72 2.46 0.06
C ILE A 152 -15.77 1.48 -0.45
N HIS A 153 -16.86 1.97 -1.02
CA HIS A 153 -18.05 1.16 -1.34
C HIS A 153 -18.15 0.76 -2.81
N ASP A 154 -17.63 1.57 -3.73
CA ASP A 154 -17.93 1.42 -5.16
C ASP A 154 -16.72 1.00 -6.03
N LYS A 155 -15.52 0.91 -5.46
CA LYS A 155 -14.27 0.62 -6.20
C LYS A 155 -13.62 -0.69 -5.79
N CYS A 156 -12.87 -1.28 -6.71
CA CYS A 156 -11.97 -2.38 -6.40
C CYS A 156 -10.73 -1.83 -5.67
N GLN A 157 -10.57 -2.24 -4.42
CA GLN A 157 -9.48 -1.86 -3.51
C GLN A 157 -8.76 -3.11 -3.00
N GLY A 158 -7.61 -2.92 -2.37
CA GLY A 158 -6.91 -3.97 -1.64
C GLY A 158 -6.48 -3.47 -0.26
N ALA A 159 -6.29 -4.41 0.65
CA ALA A 159 -5.75 -4.17 1.97
C ALA A 159 -4.84 -5.32 2.42
N PHE A 160 -3.77 -4.98 3.12
CA PHE A 160 -2.94 -5.88 3.91
C PHE A 160 -3.19 -5.58 5.39
N LEU A 161 -3.49 -6.60 6.17
CA LEU A 161 -3.75 -6.47 7.60
C LEU A 161 -2.89 -7.47 8.38
N GLN A 162 -2.20 -7.00 9.40
CA GLN A 162 -1.51 -7.86 10.35
C GLN A 162 -1.57 -7.28 11.76
N ASP A 163 -1.74 -8.16 12.74
CA ASP A 163 -1.75 -7.83 14.16
C ASP A 163 -0.39 -8.15 14.80
N PHE A 164 0.00 -7.32 15.77
CA PHE A 164 1.25 -7.39 16.53
C PHE A 164 0.95 -7.28 18.03
N LEU A 165 1.76 -7.95 18.84
CA LEU A 165 1.65 -7.94 20.30
C LEU A 165 2.71 -7.01 20.90
N PRO A 166 2.58 -6.58 22.17
CA PRO A 166 3.62 -5.84 22.85
C PRO A 166 4.91 -6.67 22.95
N LYS A 167 6.05 -5.99 22.93
CA LYS A 167 7.34 -6.57 23.32
C LYS A 167 7.29 -7.02 24.78
N THR A 168 8.03 -8.07 25.10
CA THR A 168 8.29 -8.43 26.50
C THR A 168 9.28 -7.45 27.12
N GLU A 169 9.36 -7.45 28.46
CA GLU A 169 10.33 -6.62 29.19
C GLU A 169 11.78 -6.90 28.77
N ASP A 170 12.11 -8.17 28.52
CA ASP A 170 13.45 -8.57 28.06
C ASP A 170 13.76 -7.98 26.67
N GLN A 171 12.79 -8.00 25.75
CA GLN A 171 12.93 -7.43 24.41
C GLN A 171 13.10 -5.91 24.46
N LEU A 172 12.37 -5.23 25.36
CA LEU A 172 12.52 -3.80 25.61
C LEU A 172 13.91 -3.47 26.18
N CYS A 173 14.35 -4.22 27.20
CA CYS A 173 15.67 -4.04 27.82
C CYS A 173 16.82 -4.31 26.85
N ALA A 174 16.64 -5.24 25.91
CA ALA A 174 17.61 -5.57 24.87
C ALA A 174 17.54 -4.64 23.64
N PHE A 175 16.60 -3.69 23.61
CA PHE A 175 16.33 -2.82 22.46
C PHE A 175 16.13 -3.62 21.16
N GLU A 176 15.42 -4.76 21.24
CA GLU A 176 15.14 -5.58 20.06
C GLU A 176 14.32 -4.78 19.04
N SER A 177 14.67 -4.95 17.76
CA SER A 177 13.98 -4.33 16.64
C SER A 177 13.97 -5.26 15.42
N SER A 178 13.20 -4.90 14.40
CA SER A 178 13.10 -5.64 13.14
C SER A 178 13.18 -4.70 11.95
N ALA A 179 13.50 -5.23 10.77
CA ALA A 179 13.51 -4.43 9.54
C ALA A 179 12.15 -3.78 9.22
N PHE A 180 11.04 -4.41 9.63
CA PHE A 180 9.70 -3.84 9.50
C PHE A 180 9.53 -2.64 10.44
N GLU A 181 9.92 -2.79 11.71
CA GLU A 181 9.85 -1.73 12.71
C GLU A 181 10.69 -0.52 12.30
N GLU A 182 11.96 -0.72 11.98
CA GLU A 182 12.86 0.36 11.53
C GLU A 182 12.30 1.10 10.32
N SER A 183 11.75 0.36 9.35
CA SER A 183 11.18 0.96 8.14
C SER A 183 9.89 1.74 8.43
N LEU A 184 9.01 1.24 9.32
CA LEU A 184 7.77 1.92 9.70
C LEU A 184 8.06 3.19 10.50
N VAL A 185 8.97 3.10 11.48
CA VAL A 185 9.42 4.22 12.30
C VAL A 185 10.02 5.31 11.42
N THR A 186 11.02 4.97 10.60
CA THR A 186 11.66 5.91 9.66
C THR A 186 10.64 6.59 8.74
N TYR A 187 9.65 5.81 8.27
CA TYR A 187 8.60 6.34 7.41
C TYR A 187 7.71 7.35 8.13
N LEU A 188 7.26 7.05 9.36
CA LEU A 188 6.41 7.93 10.16
C LEU A 188 7.15 9.18 10.67
N GLU A 189 8.42 9.05 11.01
CA GLU A 189 9.27 10.19 11.38
C GLU A 189 9.35 11.23 10.25
N SER A 190 9.26 10.80 8.98
CA SER A 190 9.23 11.72 7.83
C SER A 190 8.00 12.64 7.78
N TYR A 191 6.94 12.32 8.54
CA TYR A 191 5.81 13.23 8.69
C TYR A 191 6.09 14.33 9.70
N HIS A 192 7.16 14.24 10.49
CA HIS A 192 7.48 15.17 11.58
C HIS A 192 6.27 15.41 12.51
N PHE A 193 5.57 14.32 12.87
CA PHE A 193 4.48 14.36 13.84
C PHE A 193 5.06 14.17 15.24
N LEU A 194 5.35 15.29 15.91
CA LEU A 194 6.06 15.34 17.21
C LEU A 194 5.12 15.63 18.39
N GLU A 195 3.81 15.41 18.22
CA GLU A 195 2.84 15.61 19.28
C GLU A 195 3.10 14.62 20.42
N LEU A 196 3.16 15.15 21.64
CA LEU A 196 3.20 14.35 22.85
C LEU A 196 1.78 13.87 23.17
N LEU A 197 1.64 12.56 23.28
CA LEU A 197 0.38 11.86 23.49
C LEU A 197 0.48 11.03 24.76
N ASP A 198 -0.61 10.99 25.53
CA ASP A 198 -0.70 10.20 26.75
C ASP A 198 -1.17 8.78 26.41
N TRP A 199 -0.20 7.86 26.33
CA TRP A 199 -0.41 6.45 25.99
C TRP A 199 -0.77 5.58 27.19
N GLU A 200 -0.91 6.15 28.40
CA GLU A 200 -1.06 5.40 29.67
C GLU A 200 0.10 4.43 29.96
N THR A 201 1.24 4.65 29.29
CA THR A 201 2.52 3.95 29.50
C THR A 201 3.56 4.94 30.00
N ASP A 202 4.36 4.57 30.99
CA ASP A 202 5.35 5.48 31.62
C ASP A 202 6.56 5.83 30.73
N THR A 203 6.70 5.24 29.54
CA THR A 203 7.95 5.29 28.75
C THR A 203 7.84 5.89 27.34
N ALA A 204 6.64 5.93 26.74
CA ALA A 204 6.45 6.46 25.39
C ALA A 204 5.71 7.81 25.43
N GLU A 205 6.23 8.80 24.70
CA GLU A 205 5.59 10.13 24.61
C GLU A 205 5.08 10.44 23.20
N THR A 206 5.72 9.89 22.16
CA THR A 206 5.36 10.10 20.75
C THR A 206 4.73 8.84 20.15
N LEU A 207 4.03 8.99 19.01
CA LEU A 207 3.52 7.84 18.25
C LEU A 207 4.64 6.85 17.90
N VAL A 208 5.80 7.35 17.49
CA VAL A 208 6.93 6.51 17.08
C VAL A 208 7.48 5.72 18.26
N SER A 209 7.73 6.38 19.41
CA SER A 209 8.18 5.67 20.61
C SER A 209 7.14 4.67 21.12
N HIS A 210 5.85 4.97 20.97
CA HIS A 210 4.78 4.03 21.30
C HIS A 210 4.76 2.82 20.37
N LEU A 211 4.94 3.03 19.06
CA LEU A 211 5.04 1.91 18.11
C LEU A 211 6.23 1.01 18.41
N GLN A 212 7.36 1.56 18.88
CA GLN A 212 8.54 0.78 19.26
C GLN A 212 8.33 -0.15 20.46
N THR A 213 7.20 -0.06 21.18
CA THR A 213 6.84 -1.01 22.24
C THR A 213 6.16 -2.28 21.72
N TYR A 214 5.86 -2.38 20.43
CA TYR A 214 5.23 -3.56 19.81
C TYR A 214 6.28 -4.44 19.10
N ASP A 215 6.11 -5.75 19.19
CA ASP A 215 7.00 -6.74 18.56
C ASP A 215 6.58 -6.99 17.11
N PHE A 216 7.37 -6.45 16.17
CA PHE A 216 7.20 -6.64 14.72
C PHE A 216 8.02 -7.80 14.13
N SER A 217 8.72 -8.61 14.95
CA SER A 217 9.60 -9.69 14.49
C SER A 217 8.91 -10.73 13.60
N LYS A 218 7.59 -10.86 13.74
CA LYS A 218 6.75 -11.80 12.97
C LYS A 218 6.05 -11.16 11.76
N ALA A 219 6.46 -9.96 11.33
CA ALA A 219 5.91 -9.35 10.12
C ALA A 219 6.10 -10.27 8.90
N VAL A 220 5.00 -10.63 8.21
CA VAL A 220 5.05 -11.53 7.04
C VAL A 220 5.35 -10.79 5.73
N GLY A 221 5.25 -9.46 5.75
CA GLY A 221 5.49 -8.60 4.61
C GLY A 221 6.61 -7.62 4.87
N ILE A 222 7.22 -7.16 3.77
CA ILE A 222 8.29 -6.16 3.80
C ILE A 222 7.69 -4.82 3.41
N LEU A 223 7.92 -3.78 4.21
CA LEU A 223 7.46 -2.44 3.88
C LEU A 223 8.19 -1.89 2.65
N VAL A 224 7.41 -1.27 1.77
CA VAL A 224 7.87 -0.57 0.57
C VAL A 224 7.51 0.91 0.72
N PRO A 225 8.33 1.71 1.44
CA PRO A 225 8.09 3.14 1.59
C PRO A 225 8.61 3.95 0.40
N SER A 226 7.94 5.05 0.10
CA SER A 226 8.50 6.19 -0.62
C SER A 226 8.31 7.45 0.20
N ILE A 227 9.39 8.19 0.40
CA ILE A 227 9.41 9.44 1.15
C ILE A 227 9.87 10.53 0.17
N PRO A 228 9.16 11.66 0.04
CA PRO A 228 9.59 12.73 -0.82
C PRO A 228 10.95 13.27 -0.39
N GLY A 229 11.90 13.31 -1.31
CA GLY A 229 13.27 13.65 -0.98
C GLY A 229 14.27 13.36 -2.09
N TYR A 230 15.51 13.74 -1.78
CA TYR A 230 16.69 13.50 -2.59
C TYR A 230 17.58 12.50 -1.85
N HIS A 231 17.40 11.22 -2.16
CA HIS A 231 18.08 10.13 -1.46
C HIS A 231 19.38 9.81 -2.20
N THR A 232 20.52 10.06 -1.58
CA THR A 232 21.82 9.85 -2.23
C THR A 232 22.28 8.40 -2.12
N LYS A 233 23.16 7.94 -3.01
CA LYS A 233 23.73 6.60 -2.90
C LYS A 233 24.44 6.33 -1.56
N ILE A 234 25.03 7.35 -0.93
CA ILE A 234 25.70 7.23 0.39
C ILE A 234 24.66 6.92 1.48
N SER A 235 23.47 7.53 1.43
CA SER A 235 22.37 7.16 2.34
C SER A 235 21.75 5.79 2.01
N MET A 236 21.99 5.24 0.81
CA MET A 236 21.52 3.93 0.37
C MET A 236 22.52 2.78 0.57
N GLU A 237 23.77 3.06 0.98
CA GLU A 237 24.76 2.02 1.30
C GLU A 237 24.35 1.25 2.57
N ASN A 238 23.55 1.87 3.43
CA ASN A 238 22.78 1.15 4.42
C ASN A 238 21.49 0.68 3.77
N ASP A 239 21.45 -0.61 3.43
CA ASP A 239 20.34 -1.31 2.80
C ASP A 239 18.99 -1.10 3.53
N ASN A 240 19.00 -0.61 4.78
CA ASN A 240 17.81 -0.27 5.56
C ASN A 240 17.11 1.04 5.12
N GLN A 241 17.72 1.88 4.27
CA GLN A 241 17.16 3.17 3.82
C GLN A 241 16.90 3.24 2.30
N LEU A 242 16.50 2.11 1.70
CA LEU A 242 16.02 2.07 0.32
C LEU A 242 14.54 2.42 0.23
N TYR A 243 14.17 3.16 -0.82
CA TYR A 243 12.81 3.62 -1.07
C TYR A 243 12.34 3.27 -2.48
N GLY A 244 11.03 3.30 -2.69
CA GLY A 244 10.42 3.16 -4.01
C GLY A 244 10.84 1.88 -4.72
N TYR A 245 11.18 2.00 -6.01
CA TYR A 245 11.41 0.81 -6.84
C TYR A 245 12.68 0.03 -6.42
N LEU A 246 13.64 0.70 -5.77
CA LEU A 246 14.86 0.08 -5.26
C LEU A 246 14.59 -0.77 -4.02
N LYS A 247 13.61 -0.39 -3.19
CA LYS A 247 13.20 -1.24 -2.05
C LYS A 247 12.59 -2.56 -2.53
N VAL A 248 11.79 -2.52 -3.58
CA VAL A 248 11.25 -3.73 -4.22
C VAL A 248 12.39 -4.58 -4.81
N GLN A 249 13.36 -3.96 -5.48
CA GLN A 249 14.53 -4.68 -6.01
C GLN A 249 15.31 -5.40 -4.91
N GLN A 250 15.54 -4.73 -3.78
CA GLN A 250 16.15 -5.35 -2.60
C GLN A 250 15.33 -6.53 -2.10
N ALA A 251 14.02 -6.33 -1.88
CA ALA A 251 13.15 -7.39 -1.37
C ALA A 251 13.14 -8.63 -2.29
N ILE A 252 13.13 -8.43 -3.61
CA ILE A 252 13.24 -9.53 -4.59
C ILE A 252 14.59 -10.24 -4.46
N ARG A 253 15.68 -9.48 -4.41
CA ARG A 253 17.03 -10.05 -4.30
C ARG A 253 17.20 -10.90 -3.02
N ASP A 254 16.61 -10.44 -1.92
CA ASP A 254 16.82 -11.02 -0.60
C ASP A 254 15.81 -12.15 -0.30
N HIS A 255 14.61 -12.13 -0.92
CA HIS A 255 13.50 -13.05 -0.60
C HIS A 255 12.92 -13.84 -1.78
N CYS A 256 13.45 -13.71 -2.99
CA CYS A 256 13.15 -14.60 -4.11
C CYS A 256 14.36 -15.48 -4.42
N THR A 257 14.16 -16.77 -4.66
CA THR A 257 15.28 -17.72 -4.78
C THR A 257 16.10 -17.47 -6.04
N ARG A 258 17.42 -17.35 -5.89
CA ARG A 258 18.36 -17.31 -7.04
C ARG A 258 18.37 -18.68 -7.71
N GLY A 259 17.52 -18.90 -8.69
CA GLY A 259 17.40 -20.18 -9.40
C GLY A 259 16.07 -20.41 -10.11
N GLU A 260 15.07 -19.54 -9.90
CA GLU A 260 13.85 -19.50 -10.71
C GLU A 260 14.20 -18.99 -12.13
N ASN A 261 14.79 -19.89 -12.93
CA ASN A 261 15.30 -19.62 -14.27
C ASN A 261 14.19 -19.38 -15.31
N ASN A 262 12.93 -19.27 -14.87
CA ASN A 262 11.78 -19.07 -15.75
C ASN A 262 10.95 -17.84 -15.34
N PRO A 263 11.54 -16.62 -15.39
CA PRO A 263 10.80 -15.40 -15.08
C PRO A 263 9.71 -15.17 -16.13
N GLY A 264 8.45 -15.18 -15.70
CA GLY A 264 7.33 -14.74 -16.51
C GLY A 264 7.22 -13.22 -16.58
N SER A 265 6.08 -12.74 -17.08
CA SER A 265 5.81 -11.31 -17.18
C SER A 265 5.66 -10.66 -15.80
N ILE A 266 6.09 -9.41 -15.71
CA ILE A 266 5.81 -8.54 -14.57
C ILE A 266 4.52 -7.80 -14.87
N VAL A 267 3.48 -8.06 -14.10
CA VAL A 267 2.19 -7.40 -14.23
C VAL A 267 2.17 -6.17 -13.34
N CYS A 268 1.79 -5.04 -13.94
CA CYS A 268 1.70 -3.74 -13.31
C CYS A 268 0.26 -3.25 -13.45
N GLN A 269 -0.51 -3.34 -12.37
CA GLN A 269 -1.87 -2.82 -12.30
C GLN A 269 -1.87 -1.57 -11.42
N PHE A 270 -2.49 -0.49 -11.90
CA PHE A 270 -2.57 0.77 -11.17
C PHE A 270 -3.68 1.67 -11.72
N SER A 271 -3.96 2.79 -11.03
CA SER A 271 -5.10 3.66 -11.35
C SER A 271 -4.69 5.07 -11.83
N SER A 272 -3.40 5.37 -12.03
CA SER A 272 -2.95 6.65 -12.60
C SER A 272 -1.62 6.48 -13.31
N MET A 273 -1.42 7.19 -14.43
CA MET A 273 -0.20 7.07 -15.22
C MET A 273 0.53 8.39 -15.40
N GLY A 274 1.77 8.42 -14.88
CA GLY A 274 2.70 9.53 -15.09
C GLY A 274 3.29 9.58 -16.51
N SER A 275 4.26 10.47 -16.73
CA SER A 275 5.01 10.49 -17.98
C SER A 275 6.10 9.42 -17.97
N LEU A 276 5.78 8.24 -18.51
CA LEU A 276 6.71 7.12 -18.64
C LEU A 276 7.62 7.27 -19.87
N SER A 277 8.82 6.69 -19.80
CA SER A 277 9.79 6.64 -20.90
C SER A 277 10.41 5.24 -21.00
N ARG A 278 10.86 4.83 -22.19
CA ARG A 278 11.55 3.53 -22.37
C ARG A 278 12.73 3.34 -21.41
N PRO A 279 13.63 4.33 -21.20
CA PRO A 279 14.72 4.17 -20.24
C PRO A 279 14.24 3.92 -18.80
N TYR A 280 13.16 4.58 -18.37
CA TYR A 280 12.61 4.39 -17.04
C TYR A 280 11.99 3.00 -16.90
N LEU A 281 11.18 2.56 -17.87
CA LEU A 281 10.56 1.24 -17.84
C LEU A 281 11.58 0.10 -17.93
N ASN A 282 12.67 0.28 -18.68
CA ASN A 282 13.77 -0.70 -18.68
C ASN A 282 14.41 -0.83 -17.30
N LYS A 283 14.62 0.29 -16.58
CA LYS A 283 15.15 0.26 -15.20
C LYS A 283 14.19 -0.47 -14.26
N ILE A 284 12.90 -0.17 -14.33
CA ILE A 284 11.87 -0.84 -13.52
C ILE A 284 11.84 -2.33 -13.81
N ALA A 285 11.79 -2.73 -15.09
CA ALA A 285 11.77 -4.13 -15.48
C ALA A 285 13.04 -4.88 -15.04
N ASP A 286 14.23 -4.29 -15.21
CA ASP A 286 15.48 -4.89 -14.73
C ASP A 286 15.50 -5.01 -13.19
N ALA A 287 14.96 -4.02 -12.47
CA ALA A 287 14.93 -3.99 -11.01
C ALA A 287 13.91 -4.96 -10.40
N TRP A 288 12.78 -5.20 -11.09
CA TRP A 288 11.68 -6.03 -10.59
C TRP A 288 11.66 -7.45 -11.16
N ASN A 289 12.58 -7.78 -12.07
CA ASN A 289 12.69 -9.14 -12.58
C ASN A 289 13.58 -10.00 -11.67
N VAL A 290 13.06 -11.11 -11.15
CA VAL A 290 13.81 -12.06 -10.31
C VAL A 290 15.13 -12.51 -10.93
N ALA A 291 15.20 -12.63 -12.26
CA ALA A 291 16.41 -13.06 -12.96
C ALA A 291 17.51 -11.97 -13.03
N SER A 292 17.16 -10.69 -12.84
CA SER A 292 18.12 -9.58 -12.92
C SER A 292 18.24 -8.72 -11.66
N ALA A 293 17.27 -8.78 -10.74
CA ALA A 293 17.25 -7.97 -9.51
C ALA A 293 18.51 -8.17 -8.65
N GLY A 294 19.05 -9.40 -8.64
CA GLY A 294 20.27 -9.76 -7.92
C GLY A 294 21.58 -9.42 -8.60
N VAL A 295 21.56 -8.92 -9.84
CA VAL A 295 22.74 -8.39 -10.54
C VAL A 295 22.79 -6.89 -10.25
N ALA A 296 23.88 -6.42 -9.64
CA ALA A 296 24.09 -4.97 -9.45
C ALA A 296 23.79 -4.26 -10.77
N LEU A 297 23.09 -3.11 -10.72
CA LEU A 297 22.79 -2.24 -11.86
C LEU A 297 24.10 -1.77 -12.52
N ARG A 298 24.83 -2.68 -13.15
CA ARG A 298 25.98 -2.38 -13.98
C ARG A 298 25.43 -1.51 -15.09
N LYS A 299 26.18 -0.47 -15.43
CA LYS A 299 25.98 0.27 -16.68
C LYS A 299 26.02 -0.76 -17.82
N LYS A 300 24.88 -1.35 -18.18
CA LYS A 300 24.75 -2.13 -19.41
C LYS A 300 25.20 -1.16 -20.50
N LYS A 301 26.17 -1.60 -21.32
CA LYS A 301 26.49 -0.89 -22.56
C LYS A 301 25.18 -0.71 -23.32
N SER A 302 25.03 0.42 -24.01
CA SER A 302 23.88 0.75 -24.85
C SER A 302 23.32 -0.50 -25.53
N TYR A 303 22.02 -0.76 -25.35
CA TYR A 303 21.31 -1.88 -25.97
C TYR A 303 21.67 -1.98 -27.45
N LYS A 304 22.07 -3.17 -27.90
CA LYS A 304 22.37 -3.37 -29.33
C LYS A 304 21.07 -3.28 -30.13
N PRO A 305 21.08 -2.73 -31.35
CA PRO A 305 19.93 -2.79 -32.24
C PRO A 305 19.52 -4.26 -32.44
N GLY A 306 18.27 -4.61 -32.11
CA GLY A 306 17.74 -5.98 -32.21
C GLY A 306 17.66 -6.78 -30.91
N GLU A 307 18.23 -6.31 -29.79
CA GLU A 307 18.03 -6.94 -28.48
C GLU A 307 16.63 -6.61 -27.93
N GLN A 308 15.95 -7.63 -27.41
CA GLN A 308 14.67 -7.46 -26.71
C GLN A 308 14.88 -6.54 -25.50
N GLN A 309 14.15 -5.43 -25.46
CA GLN A 309 14.27 -4.45 -24.38
C GLN A 309 13.62 -4.97 -23.10
N SER A 310 14.26 -4.78 -21.94
CA SER A 310 13.76 -5.31 -20.67
C SER A 310 12.31 -4.91 -20.36
N TYR A 311 11.85 -3.72 -20.76
CA TYR A 311 10.46 -3.31 -20.53
C TYR A 311 9.42 -4.21 -21.21
N SER A 312 9.80 -5.03 -22.19
CA SER A 312 8.88 -5.98 -22.84
C SER A 312 8.39 -7.09 -21.90
N PHE A 313 9.05 -7.30 -20.76
CA PHE A 313 8.54 -8.17 -19.70
C PHE A 313 7.35 -7.55 -18.94
N LEU A 314 7.10 -6.24 -19.09
CA LEU A 314 6.02 -5.56 -18.39
C LEU A 314 4.69 -5.77 -19.12
N LYS A 315 3.66 -6.14 -18.36
CA LYS A 315 2.26 -6.08 -18.77
C LYS A 315 1.56 -5.02 -17.92
N ILE A 316 1.06 -3.97 -18.55
CA ILE A 316 0.38 -2.86 -17.88
C ILE A 316 -1.13 -3.09 -17.96
N VAL A 317 -1.76 -3.35 -16.83
CA VAL A 317 -3.22 -3.48 -16.73
C VAL A 317 -3.83 -2.09 -16.58
N TRP A 318 -4.65 -1.68 -17.54
CA TRP A 318 -5.29 -0.37 -17.57
C TRP A 318 -6.71 -0.49 -18.15
N PRO A 319 -7.74 0.04 -17.47
CA PRO A 319 -9.12 -0.16 -17.90
C PRO A 319 -9.43 0.57 -19.22
N THR A 320 -10.24 -0.05 -20.05
CA THR A 320 -10.75 0.56 -21.28
C THR A 320 -11.87 1.55 -20.98
N MET A 321 -12.19 2.41 -21.96
CA MET A 321 -13.34 3.31 -21.84
C MET A 321 -14.65 2.52 -21.61
N GLN A 322 -14.82 1.41 -22.33
CA GLN A 322 -16.02 0.57 -22.21
C GLN A 322 -16.12 -0.04 -20.82
N GLU A 323 -15.01 -0.54 -20.26
CA GLU A 323 -14.97 -1.09 -18.90
C GLU A 323 -15.33 -0.03 -17.84
N ILE A 324 -14.85 1.20 -17.99
CA ILE A 324 -15.23 2.30 -17.09
C ILE A 324 -16.71 2.63 -17.21
N VAL A 325 -17.23 2.77 -18.43
CA VAL A 325 -18.64 3.13 -18.66
C VAL A 325 -19.59 2.02 -18.18
N ALA A 326 -19.19 0.76 -18.30
CA ALA A 326 -19.94 -0.40 -17.84
C ALA A 326 -19.81 -0.66 -16.32
N SER A 327 -18.89 0.03 -15.63
CA SER A 327 -18.75 -0.12 -14.18
C SER A 327 -19.94 0.43 -13.40
N VAL A 328 -20.06 0.05 -12.12
CA VAL A 328 -21.12 0.53 -11.20
C VAL A 328 -21.18 2.07 -11.13
N GLU A 329 -20.04 2.74 -11.26
CA GLU A 329 -19.95 4.21 -11.23
C GLU A 329 -20.22 4.88 -12.59
N GLY A 330 -20.32 4.08 -13.65
CA GLY A 330 -20.38 4.53 -15.04
C GLY A 330 -19.21 5.44 -15.42
N ALA A 331 -19.45 6.35 -16.37
CA ALA A 331 -18.42 7.26 -16.88
C ALA A 331 -17.73 8.11 -15.79
N ARG A 332 -18.42 8.39 -14.67
CA ARG A 332 -17.86 9.16 -13.54
C ARG A 332 -16.70 8.43 -12.86
N GLY A 333 -16.70 7.10 -12.88
CA GLY A 333 -15.63 6.27 -12.35
C GLY A 333 -14.25 6.58 -12.95
N GLY A 334 -14.22 7.08 -14.20
CA GLY A 334 -12.99 7.50 -14.89
C GLY A 334 -12.22 8.62 -14.19
N ALA A 335 -12.86 9.42 -13.30
CA ALA A 335 -12.18 10.44 -12.51
C ALA A 335 -11.13 9.84 -11.55
N SER A 336 -11.31 8.58 -11.14
CA SER A 336 -10.36 7.83 -10.31
C SER A 336 -9.29 7.10 -11.10
N VAL A 337 -9.34 7.18 -12.44
CA VAL A 337 -8.34 6.59 -13.35
C VAL A 337 -7.65 7.65 -14.22
N PRO A 338 -6.99 8.68 -13.64
CA PRO A 338 -6.44 9.78 -14.42
C PRO A 338 -5.24 9.34 -15.29
N GLY A 339 -5.43 9.41 -16.61
CA GLY A 339 -4.37 9.20 -17.59
C GLY A 339 -4.52 10.16 -18.77
N ARG A 340 -3.61 11.13 -18.90
CA ARG A 340 -3.66 12.08 -20.03
C ARG A 340 -3.36 11.34 -21.34
N SER A 341 -4.10 11.62 -22.41
CA SER A 341 -3.92 10.96 -23.72
C SER A 341 -2.49 11.05 -24.25
N LYS A 342 -1.78 12.18 -24.00
CA LYS A 342 -0.35 12.34 -24.36
C LYS A 342 0.60 11.36 -23.66
N ASN A 343 0.20 10.82 -22.51
CA ASN A 343 0.98 9.83 -21.77
C ASN A 343 0.60 8.43 -22.23
N LEU A 344 -0.69 8.13 -22.36
CA LEU A 344 -1.22 6.80 -22.72
C LEU A 344 -0.94 6.42 -24.19
N ASN A 345 -1.03 7.37 -25.12
CA ASN A 345 -0.92 7.10 -26.56
C ASN A 345 0.51 7.02 -27.09
N LYS A 346 1.51 6.86 -26.21
CA LYS A 346 2.90 6.68 -26.65
C LYS A 346 3.04 5.31 -27.32
N ASP A 347 3.60 5.27 -28.53
CA ASP A 347 3.65 4.04 -29.35
C ASP A 347 4.29 2.85 -28.65
N PHE A 348 5.29 3.08 -27.80
CA PHE A 348 5.95 2.00 -27.06
C PHE A 348 5.16 1.45 -25.88
N LEU A 349 4.15 2.19 -25.38
CA LEU A 349 3.28 1.73 -24.29
C LEU A 349 2.14 0.86 -24.81
N ARG A 350 1.61 1.16 -25.99
CA ARG A 350 0.44 0.47 -26.55
C ARG A 350 0.57 -1.07 -26.53
N PRO A 351 1.70 -1.69 -26.91
CA PRO A 351 1.85 -3.14 -26.86
C PRO A 351 1.92 -3.73 -25.44
N LEU A 352 2.12 -2.89 -24.42
CA LEU A 352 2.19 -3.32 -23.02
C LEU A 352 0.81 -3.25 -22.35
N LEU A 353 -0.17 -2.56 -22.93
CA LEU A 353 -1.49 -2.35 -22.32
C LEU A 353 -2.35 -3.61 -22.42
N HIS A 354 -2.95 -3.98 -21.29
CA HIS A 354 -3.87 -5.10 -21.13
C HIS A 354 -5.15 -4.59 -20.45
N ARG A 355 -6.28 -5.22 -20.78
CA ARG A 355 -7.60 -4.92 -20.22
C ARG A 355 -7.66 -5.15 -18.72
N TRP A 356 -8.55 -4.44 -18.03
CA TRP A 356 -8.82 -4.67 -16.61
C TRP A 356 -9.63 -5.96 -16.40
N LYS A 357 -10.61 -6.21 -17.29
CA LYS A 357 -11.41 -7.43 -17.29
C LYS A 357 -10.74 -8.53 -18.12
N SER A 358 -11.03 -9.78 -17.77
CA SER A 358 -10.74 -10.96 -18.60
C SER A 358 -11.71 -11.00 -19.78
N GLU A 359 -11.32 -11.57 -20.92
CA GLU A 359 -12.24 -11.78 -22.06
C GLU A 359 -13.35 -12.78 -21.72
N LYS A 360 -13.11 -13.69 -20.77
CA LYS A 360 -14.14 -14.63 -20.27
C LYS A 360 -15.25 -13.92 -19.50
N ASP A 361 -14.95 -12.76 -18.91
CA ASP A 361 -15.97 -11.94 -18.23
C ASP A 361 -16.99 -11.35 -19.22
N ASP A 362 -16.72 -11.41 -20.53
CA ASP A 362 -17.63 -10.93 -21.59
C ASP A 362 -18.51 -12.08 -22.18
N GLU A 363 -18.22 -13.36 -21.89
CA GLU A 363 -18.85 -14.53 -22.54
C GLU A 363 -19.82 -15.34 -21.63
N ASP A 364 -19.69 -15.25 -20.31
CA ASP A 364 -20.49 -16.02 -19.34
C ASP A 364 -21.53 -15.13 -18.62
N ASP A 365 -22.71 -14.95 -19.26
CA ASP A 365 -23.96 -14.42 -18.66
C ASP A 365 -24.79 -15.56 -18.01
N ASP A 366 -24.14 -16.65 -17.59
CA ASP A 366 -24.82 -17.71 -16.83
C ASP A 366 -25.04 -17.20 -15.39
N GLU A 367 -26.32 -17.12 -14.96
CA GLU A 367 -26.74 -16.68 -13.61
C GLU A 367 -26.11 -17.49 -12.46
N ASP A 368 -25.40 -18.58 -12.78
CA ASP A 368 -24.73 -19.50 -11.86
C ASP A 368 -23.19 -19.41 -11.87
N ASP A 369 -22.55 -18.47 -12.60
CA ASP A 369 -21.08 -18.28 -12.55
C ASP A 369 -20.67 -17.39 -11.36
N ASP A 370 -20.18 -18.04 -10.31
CA ASP A 370 -19.98 -17.48 -8.98
C ASP A 370 -18.56 -16.94 -8.71
N ASP A 371 -17.78 -16.66 -9.76
CA ASP A 371 -16.38 -16.28 -9.60
C ASP A 371 -16.18 -14.81 -9.17
N LEU A 372 -15.24 -14.61 -8.23
CA LEU A 372 -14.77 -13.30 -7.74
C LEU A 372 -14.35 -12.32 -8.86
N GLN A 373 -14.10 -12.85 -10.07
CA GLN A 373 -13.67 -12.12 -11.26
C GLN A 373 -14.81 -11.26 -11.83
N HIS A 374 -16.04 -11.80 -11.92
CA HIS A 374 -17.23 -11.07 -12.34
C HIS A 374 -17.55 -9.89 -11.43
N LEU A 375 -17.46 -10.12 -10.10
CA LEU A 375 -17.64 -9.07 -9.10
C LEU A 375 -16.56 -7.98 -9.23
N LYS A 376 -15.28 -8.35 -9.36
CA LYS A 376 -14.17 -7.38 -9.52
C LYS A 376 -14.26 -6.57 -10.80
N GLY A 377 -14.66 -7.20 -11.91
CA GLY A 377 -14.71 -6.56 -13.21
C GLY A 377 -15.66 -5.37 -13.26
N ASN A 378 -16.75 -5.40 -12.49
CA ASN A 378 -17.79 -4.37 -12.52
C ASN A 378 -17.43 -3.11 -11.71
N HIS A 379 -16.31 -3.11 -11.00
CA HIS A 379 -15.85 -1.95 -10.23
C HIS A 379 -14.58 -1.34 -10.83
N VAL A 380 -14.47 -0.02 -10.75
CA VAL A 380 -13.28 0.69 -11.22
C VAL A 380 -12.06 0.28 -10.39
N PRO A 381 -10.92 -0.06 -11.02
CA PRO A 381 -9.70 -0.39 -10.29
C PRO A 381 -9.10 0.86 -9.65
N HIS A 382 -9.13 0.91 -8.31
CA HIS A 382 -8.36 1.88 -7.53
C HIS A 382 -7.25 1.21 -6.69
N ILE A 383 -7.24 -0.11 -6.62
CA ILE A 383 -6.09 -0.92 -6.20
C ILE A 383 -4.86 -0.63 -7.09
N LYS A 384 -3.66 -0.81 -6.52
CA LYS A 384 -2.40 -0.87 -7.26
C LYS A 384 -1.65 -2.12 -6.81
N SER A 385 -1.44 -3.04 -7.75
CA SER A 385 -0.75 -4.29 -7.49
C SER A 385 0.32 -4.56 -8.54
N TYR A 386 1.44 -5.11 -8.09
CA TYR A 386 2.57 -5.47 -8.94
C TYR A 386 3.02 -6.87 -8.58
N TYR A 387 3.29 -7.71 -9.58
CA TYR A 387 3.77 -9.07 -9.34
C TYR A 387 4.52 -9.59 -10.55
N GLN A 388 5.35 -10.61 -10.34
CA GLN A 388 5.96 -11.35 -11.44
C GLN A 388 5.39 -12.77 -11.47
N GLN A 389 4.82 -13.13 -12.62
CA GLN A 389 4.37 -14.48 -12.90
C GLN A 389 5.57 -15.43 -12.99
N ALA A 390 5.40 -16.68 -12.55
CA ALA A 390 6.25 -17.76 -13.03
C ALA A 390 5.95 -18.00 -14.51
N ASN A 391 6.97 -18.27 -15.32
CA ASN A 391 6.75 -18.67 -16.71
C ASN A 391 6.32 -20.14 -16.72
N ASN A 392 5.17 -20.42 -17.34
CA ASN A 392 4.68 -21.76 -17.55
C ASN A 392 5.10 -22.17 -18.96
N ASP A 393 5.96 -23.20 -19.08
CA ASP A 393 6.24 -23.78 -20.39
C ASP A 393 4.92 -24.28 -20.97
N ALA A 394 4.50 -23.73 -22.12
CA ALA A 394 3.30 -24.13 -22.86
C ALA A 394 3.30 -25.62 -23.30
N ASN A 395 4.39 -26.35 -23.05
CA ASN A 395 4.55 -27.77 -23.32
C ASN A 395 4.36 -28.68 -22.09
N ALA A 396 4.16 -28.11 -20.89
CA ALA A 396 3.75 -28.90 -19.74
C ALA A 396 2.23 -29.10 -19.82
N ASN A 397 1.77 -30.36 -19.81
CA ASN A 397 0.35 -30.75 -19.68
C ASN A 397 -0.28 -30.32 -18.33
N ASP A 398 0.34 -29.39 -17.61
CA ASP A 398 -0.14 -28.83 -16.36
C ASP A 398 -0.73 -27.44 -16.65
N THR A 399 -2.00 -27.44 -17.04
CA THR A 399 -2.73 -26.25 -17.51
C THR A 399 -3.10 -25.28 -16.38
N ASN A 400 -2.43 -25.28 -15.22
CA ASN A 400 -2.94 -24.53 -14.06
C ASN A 400 -1.93 -24.17 -12.96
N THR A 401 -0.78 -23.58 -13.30
CA THR A 401 0.09 -22.95 -12.28
C THR A 401 0.07 -21.43 -12.40
N ASN A 402 -0.90 -20.79 -11.75
CA ASN A 402 -1.00 -19.32 -11.60
C ASN A 402 0.00 -18.79 -10.54
N ASP A 403 1.23 -19.29 -10.58
CA ASP A 403 2.23 -19.04 -9.54
C ASP A 403 2.88 -17.66 -9.73
N MET A 404 3.22 -17.04 -8.61
CA MET A 404 3.88 -15.73 -8.56
C MET A 404 5.15 -15.82 -7.73
N HIS A 405 6.22 -15.18 -8.21
CA HIS A 405 7.49 -15.11 -7.48
C HIS A 405 7.42 -14.13 -6.31
N TRP A 406 6.69 -13.05 -6.51
CA TRP A 406 6.48 -11.99 -5.53
C TRP A 406 5.23 -11.19 -5.87
N PHE A 407 4.69 -10.51 -4.88
CA PHE A 407 3.52 -9.64 -5.00
C PHE A 407 3.71 -8.38 -4.15
N VAL A 408 3.28 -7.23 -4.68
CA VAL A 408 3.27 -5.95 -3.99
C VAL A 408 1.86 -5.37 -4.06
N LEU A 409 1.28 -5.08 -2.90
CA LEU A 409 0.10 -4.23 -2.76
C LEU A 409 0.54 -2.84 -2.30
N SER A 410 0.07 -1.78 -2.97
CA SER A 410 0.53 -0.45 -2.62
C SER A 410 -0.41 0.69 -2.98
N SER A 411 -0.08 1.89 -2.47
CA SER A 411 -0.62 3.18 -2.94
C SER A 411 0.08 3.69 -4.21
N HIS A 412 1.30 3.21 -4.50
CA HIS A 412 2.10 3.69 -5.63
C HIS A 412 1.42 3.43 -6.98
N ASN A 413 1.16 4.50 -7.73
CA ASN A 413 0.88 4.39 -9.15
C ASN A 413 2.18 4.26 -9.96
N LEU A 414 2.12 3.72 -11.20
CA LEU A 414 3.31 3.61 -12.05
C LEU A 414 3.74 5.00 -12.55
N SER A 415 4.57 5.67 -11.76
CA SER A 415 5.10 7.00 -12.02
C SER A 415 6.46 7.19 -11.36
N LYS A 416 7.27 8.06 -11.96
CA LYS A 416 8.57 8.49 -11.38
C LYS A 416 8.41 9.21 -10.04
N ALA A 417 7.30 9.93 -9.87
CA ALA A 417 7.02 10.72 -8.67
C ALA A 417 6.78 9.82 -7.45
N ALA A 418 6.06 8.71 -7.65
CA ALA A 418 5.78 7.70 -6.62
C ALA A 418 6.98 6.77 -6.40
N TRP A 419 7.47 6.11 -7.45
CA TRP A 419 8.49 5.06 -7.33
C TRP A 419 9.92 5.57 -7.27
N GLY A 420 10.14 6.83 -7.64
CA GLY A 420 11.44 7.48 -7.71
C GLY A 420 12.14 7.32 -9.07
N GLU A 421 13.07 8.23 -9.36
CA GLU A 421 13.96 8.18 -10.52
C GLU A 421 15.39 8.52 -10.11
N LEU A 422 16.35 7.65 -10.45
CA LEU A 422 17.78 7.93 -10.30
C LEU A 422 18.22 9.02 -11.29
N GLN A 423 18.76 10.11 -10.76
CA GLN A 423 19.25 11.27 -11.49
C GLN A 423 20.70 11.59 -11.07
N ASN A 424 21.51 12.05 -12.03
CA ASN A 424 22.82 12.61 -11.73
C ASN A 424 22.65 14.09 -11.37
N ARG A 425 22.70 14.39 -10.08
CA ARG A 425 22.52 15.74 -9.55
C ARG A 425 23.86 16.42 -9.32
N ARG A 426 23.98 17.69 -9.74
CA ARG A 426 25.24 18.46 -9.65
C ARG A 426 25.40 19.19 -8.32
N ASP A 427 24.30 19.39 -7.62
CA ASP A 427 24.23 19.98 -6.28
C ASP A 427 24.72 19.02 -5.18
N TYR A 428 24.81 17.73 -5.48
CA TYR A 428 25.41 16.71 -4.63
C TYR A 428 26.68 16.18 -5.32
N THR A 429 27.82 16.83 -5.07
CA THR A 429 29.14 16.36 -5.53
C THR A 429 29.85 15.59 -4.44
N SER A 430 30.55 14.52 -4.81
CA SER A 430 31.46 13.84 -3.89
C SER A 430 32.65 14.75 -3.57
N ARG A 431 33.40 14.43 -2.50
CA ARG A 431 34.65 15.14 -2.15
C ARG A 431 35.67 15.19 -3.31
N ASN A 432 35.53 14.31 -4.30
CA ASN A 432 36.40 14.21 -5.47
C ASN A 432 35.82 14.92 -6.72
N GLY A 433 34.67 15.58 -6.62
CA GLY A 433 34.05 16.35 -7.71
C GLY A 433 33.13 15.55 -8.64
N ASP A 434 32.92 14.25 -8.37
CA ASP A 434 32.00 13.41 -9.16
C ASP A 434 30.53 13.69 -8.77
N THR A 435 29.63 13.69 -9.77
CA THR A 435 28.17 13.79 -9.51
C THR A 435 27.66 12.55 -8.76
N ILE A 436 26.89 12.76 -7.71
CA ILE A 436 26.29 11.68 -6.92
C ILE A 436 24.95 11.28 -7.55
N GLU A 437 24.81 9.99 -7.85
CA GLU A 437 23.53 9.41 -8.25
C GLU A 437 22.54 9.51 -7.08
N THR A 438 21.40 10.13 -7.34
CA THR A 438 20.39 10.46 -6.33
C THR A 438 19.03 9.94 -6.79
N LEU A 439 18.36 9.16 -5.95
CA LEU A 439 16.96 8.78 -6.17
C LEU A 439 16.06 9.94 -5.76
N VAL A 440 15.37 10.51 -6.73
CA VAL A 440 14.43 11.60 -6.51
C VAL A 440 13.02 11.01 -6.37
N ILE A 441 12.39 11.21 -5.22
CA ILE A 441 11.00 10.82 -4.95
C ILE A 441 10.20 12.08 -4.60
N GLN A 442 8.97 12.17 -5.08
CA GLN A 442 8.10 13.34 -4.87
C GLN A 442 6.90 13.04 -3.97
N HIS A 443 6.55 11.76 -3.78
CA HIS A 443 5.36 11.36 -3.04
C HIS A 443 5.70 10.66 -1.72
N TRP A 444 4.82 10.82 -0.73
CA TRP A 444 4.68 9.83 0.32
C TRP A 444 3.78 8.71 -0.18
N GLU A 445 4.31 7.50 -0.23
CA GLU A 445 3.58 6.30 -0.60
C GLU A 445 4.02 5.16 0.34
N LEU A 446 3.17 4.15 0.50
CA LEU A 446 3.47 2.96 1.28
C LEU A 446 2.84 1.72 0.62
N GLY A 447 3.53 0.60 0.73
CA GLY A 447 3.06 -0.71 0.28
C GLY A 447 3.70 -1.84 1.06
N ILE A 448 3.26 -3.06 0.75
CA ILE A 448 3.76 -4.30 1.32
C ILE A 448 4.17 -5.23 0.20
N PHE A 449 5.41 -5.71 0.27
CA PHE A 449 5.94 -6.78 -0.55
C PHE A 449 5.76 -8.12 0.16
N LEU A 450 5.37 -9.13 -0.60
CA LEU A 450 5.21 -10.52 -0.19
C LEU A 450 5.93 -11.42 -1.19
N SER A 451 6.54 -12.49 -0.69
CA SER A 451 7.01 -13.61 -1.51
C SER A 451 6.70 -14.94 -0.81
N PRO A 452 6.81 -16.09 -1.49
CA PRO A 452 6.69 -17.39 -0.83
C PRO A 452 7.62 -17.53 0.39
N SER A 453 8.81 -16.92 0.35
CA SER A 453 9.75 -16.91 1.46
C SER A 453 9.22 -16.13 2.66
N THR A 454 8.67 -14.92 2.46
CA THR A 454 8.17 -14.09 3.57
C THR A 454 6.91 -14.67 4.22
N LEU A 455 6.11 -15.42 3.44
CA LEU A 455 4.94 -16.14 3.93
C LEU A 455 5.27 -17.47 4.62
N GLY A 456 6.55 -17.87 4.67
CA GLY A 456 6.96 -19.14 5.27
C GLY A 456 6.55 -20.38 4.45
N VAL A 457 6.24 -20.24 3.16
CA VAL A 457 5.77 -21.34 2.30
C VAL A 457 6.83 -22.45 2.17
N HIS A 458 8.12 -22.12 2.22
CA HIS A 458 9.18 -23.15 2.27
C HIS A 458 9.20 -23.96 3.57
N ALA A 459 8.63 -23.45 4.67
CA ALA A 459 8.49 -24.16 5.94
C ALA A 459 7.18 -24.97 6.05
N MET A 460 6.19 -24.70 5.19
CA MET A 460 4.85 -25.30 5.23
C MET A 460 4.69 -26.54 4.34
N GLY A 461 5.74 -26.92 3.59
CA GLY A 461 5.63 -27.94 2.54
C GLY A 461 4.72 -27.47 1.39
N ALA A 462 4.74 -28.18 0.25
CA ALA A 462 3.74 -27.93 -0.78
C ALA A 462 2.36 -28.10 -0.15
N MET A 463 1.47 -27.11 -0.29
CA MET A 463 0.06 -27.31 0.08
C MET A 463 -0.41 -28.57 -0.61
N ASP A 464 -0.79 -29.57 0.19
CA ASP A 464 -1.45 -30.75 -0.32
C ASP A 464 -2.76 -30.30 -0.97
N ARG A 465 -2.76 -30.21 -2.30
CA ARG A 465 -3.92 -29.82 -3.12
C ARG A 465 -5.08 -30.81 -2.96
N SER A 466 -4.93 -31.87 -2.16
CA SER A 466 -6.03 -32.77 -1.77
C SER A 466 -6.88 -32.25 -0.60
N TYR A 467 -6.49 -31.17 0.09
CA TYR A 467 -7.30 -30.60 1.17
C TYR A 467 -8.55 -29.91 0.62
N LYS A 468 -9.64 -30.67 0.50
CA LYS A 468 -10.99 -30.12 0.40
C LYS A 468 -11.41 -29.70 1.81
N PRO A 469 -11.68 -28.40 2.08
CA PRO A 469 -12.25 -28.02 3.36
C PRO A 469 -13.57 -28.79 3.52
N ASN A 470 -13.67 -29.55 4.60
CA ASN A 470 -14.90 -30.22 4.96
C ASN A 470 -15.98 -29.13 5.06
N ALA A 471 -17.02 -29.25 4.24
CA ALA A 471 -18.30 -28.57 4.44
C ALA A 471 -18.95 -29.14 5.71
N GLY A 472 -18.37 -28.82 6.86
CA GLY A 472 -18.92 -29.09 8.16
C GLY A 472 -20.02 -28.07 8.42
N ARG A 473 -21.27 -28.55 8.46
CA ARG A 473 -22.45 -27.83 8.95
C ARG A 473 -22.09 -26.92 10.12
N ALA A 474 -22.37 -25.63 9.96
CA ALA A 474 -22.44 -24.69 11.06
C ALA A 474 -23.38 -25.23 12.15
N VAL A 475 -22.89 -25.25 13.39
CA VAL A 475 -23.68 -25.25 14.62
C VAL A 475 -23.36 -23.95 15.32
#